data_AF-H2AWJ8-F1
#
_entry.id   AF-H2AWJ8-F1
#
_cell.length_a   1.000
_cell.length_b   1.000
_cell.length_c   1.000
_cell.angle_alpha   90.00
_cell.angle_beta   90.00
_cell.angle_gamma   90.00
#
_symmetry.space_group_name_H-M   'P 1'
#
loop_
_entity.id
_entity.type
_entity.pdbx_description
1 polymer ?
#
loop_
_entity_poly.entity_id
_entity_poly.type
_entity_poly.pdbx_seq_one_letter_code
_entity_poly.pdbx_strand_id
1 'polypeptide(L)'
;MESLDEELKKNIEKTVGFIKANGREFEAKLLNDPRDRFSFIRPENEHYEHYISLLEGTSTSDVLKNIPKQPGLFVFSEYDKVGNIPAEDIEIIKKTAEFVVVQSGEDKSYDVLMDQILLRCESREDDTFKFLNKEHKLHSTFIDFVNQYKQIQRSEKIEKLDSWQGILTRSFERAKYNEYIKQMTKKNAKLGKFYKVRFTAIDWSKFHKITEQPCEKTNILDFSELSRLKITDNKPIINAFFSKASDNVTESEANSQTKKRKKKFIVKEAGETRLQKKKMKK
;
A
#
# COMPACT_ATOMS: atom_id res chain seq x y z
N MET A 1 8.06 -26.57 36.04
CA MET A 1 7.06 -27.56 35.59
C MET A 1 6.03 -26.79 34.77
N GLU A 2 6.45 -26.28 33.61
CA GLU A 2 5.78 -25.15 32.91
C GLU A 2 5.74 -25.36 31.38
N SER A 3 6.05 -26.57 30.91
CA SER A 3 6.34 -26.87 29.49
C SER A 3 5.17 -27.48 28.70
N LEU A 4 4.10 -27.94 29.37
CA LEU A 4 2.96 -28.58 28.70
C LEU A 4 2.02 -27.57 28.03
N ASP A 5 1.85 -26.38 28.64
CA ASP A 5 0.98 -25.32 28.11
C ASP A 5 1.51 -24.68 26.83
N GLU A 6 2.83 -24.58 26.68
CA GLU A 6 3.43 -24.02 25.45
C GLU A 6 3.24 -24.93 24.24
N GLU A 7 3.31 -26.25 24.44
CA GLU A 7 3.10 -27.22 23.37
C GLU A 7 1.63 -27.26 22.94
N LEU A 8 0.71 -27.15 23.89
CA LEU A 8 -0.72 -27.06 23.65
C LEU A 8 -1.08 -25.76 22.90
N LYS A 9 -0.52 -24.61 23.29
CA LYS A 9 -0.68 -23.32 22.57
C LYS A 9 -0.19 -23.40 21.12
N LYS A 10 0.99 -23.99 20.88
CA LYS A 10 1.54 -24.21 19.52
C LYS A 10 0.64 -25.13 18.68
N ASN A 11 0.00 -26.11 19.30
CA ASN A 11 -0.95 -26.99 18.62
C ASN A 11 -2.24 -26.24 18.25
N ILE A 12 -2.78 -25.41 19.15
CA ILE A 12 -3.92 -24.53 18.86
C ILE A 12 -3.62 -23.62 17.66
N GLU A 13 -2.46 -22.94 17.65
CA GLU A 13 -2.03 -22.08 16.54
C GLU A 13 -1.99 -22.81 15.18
N LYS A 14 -1.39 -24.01 15.16
CA LYS A 14 -1.30 -24.83 13.95
C LYS A 14 -2.67 -25.29 13.46
N THR A 15 -3.54 -25.71 14.36
CA THR A 15 -4.91 -26.14 14.00
C THR A 15 -5.74 -25.00 13.46
N VAL A 16 -5.68 -23.83 14.08
CA VAL A 16 -6.38 -22.62 13.61
C VAL A 16 -5.87 -22.21 12.23
N GLY A 17 -4.56 -22.22 12.01
CA GLY A 17 -3.97 -21.95 10.69
C GLY A 17 -4.46 -22.92 9.62
N PHE A 18 -4.60 -24.21 9.99
CA PHE A 18 -5.09 -25.25 9.10
C PHE A 18 -6.59 -25.11 8.79
N ILE A 19 -7.41 -24.73 9.76
CA ILE A 19 -8.85 -24.48 9.58
C ILE A 19 -9.07 -23.21 8.74
N LYS A 20 -8.28 -22.14 8.95
CA LYS A 20 -8.34 -20.93 8.11
C LYS A 20 -7.98 -21.20 6.65
N ALA A 21 -7.05 -22.11 6.37
CA ALA A 21 -6.65 -22.46 5.00
C ALA A 21 -7.65 -23.40 4.29
N ASN A 22 -8.32 -24.30 5.02
CA ASN A 22 -9.15 -25.36 4.45
C ASN A 22 -10.67 -25.17 4.68
N GLY A 23 -11.09 -24.21 5.50
CA GLY A 23 -12.49 -23.90 5.80
C GLY A 23 -13.07 -24.61 7.03
N ARG A 24 -14.25 -24.14 7.49
CA ARG A 24 -14.95 -24.62 8.70
C ARG A 24 -15.39 -26.09 8.64
N GLU A 25 -15.47 -26.68 7.45
CA GLU A 25 -15.76 -28.12 7.29
C GLU A 25 -14.69 -29.02 7.95
N PHE A 26 -13.48 -28.49 8.14
CA PHE A 26 -12.39 -29.23 8.77
C PHE A 26 -12.51 -29.25 10.31
N GLU A 27 -13.16 -28.26 10.91
CA GLU A 27 -13.43 -28.21 12.35
C GLU A 27 -14.33 -29.37 12.80
N ALA A 28 -15.40 -29.64 12.03
CA ALA A 28 -16.29 -30.77 12.28
C ALA A 28 -15.57 -32.13 12.14
N LYS A 29 -14.53 -32.22 11.31
CA LYS A 29 -13.71 -33.44 11.17
C LYS A 29 -12.75 -33.62 12.33
N LEU A 30 -12.18 -32.53 12.85
CA LEU A 30 -11.29 -32.54 14.01
C LEU A 30 -12.03 -32.88 15.32
N LEU A 31 -13.31 -32.49 15.42
CA LEU A 31 -14.16 -32.83 16.57
C LEU A 31 -14.48 -34.34 16.66
N ASN A 32 -14.51 -35.02 15.51
CA ASN A 32 -14.80 -36.45 15.39
C ASN A 32 -13.56 -37.34 15.52
N ASP A 33 -12.37 -36.77 15.75
CA ASP A 33 -11.12 -37.51 15.82
C ASP A 33 -11.01 -38.23 17.19
N PRO A 34 -10.74 -39.55 17.25
CA PRO A 34 -10.80 -40.34 18.49
C PRO A 34 -9.62 -40.11 19.44
N ARG A 35 -8.66 -39.25 19.04
CA ARG A 35 -7.53 -38.86 19.87
C ARG A 35 -7.87 -37.50 20.45
N ASP A 36 -8.06 -37.43 21.77
CA ASP A 36 -8.42 -36.23 22.57
C ASP A 36 -7.41 -35.04 22.48
N ARG A 37 -6.54 -35.04 21.47
CA ARG A 37 -5.55 -34.01 21.15
C ARG A 37 -6.17 -32.66 20.78
N PHE A 38 -7.46 -32.64 20.42
CA PHE A 38 -8.20 -31.44 20.01
C PHE A 38 -9.36 -31.11 20.97
N SER A 39 -9.23 -31.51 22.24
CA SER A 39 -10.22 -31.24 23.28
C SER A 39 -10.49 -29.75 23.49
N PHE A 40 -9.59 -28.86 23.07
CA PHE A 40 -9.75 -27.39 23.12
C PHE A 40 -10.74 -26.82 22.10
N ILE A 41 -11.25 -27.62 21.14
CA ILE A 41 -12.31 -27.21 20.20
C ILE A 41 -13.69 -27.30 20.87
N ARG A 42 -13.81 -28.02 22.00
CA ARG A 42 -15.07 -28.14 22.73
C ARG A 42 -15.30 -26.94 23.64
N PRO A 43 -16.56 -26.45 23.74
CA PRO A 43 -16.90 -25.31 24.59
C PRO A 43 -16.70 -25.56 26.09
N GLU A 44 -16.54 -26.82 26.52
CA GLU A 44 -16.29 -27.16 27.92
C GLU A 44 -14.82 -27.00 28.36
N ASN A 45 -13.89 -26.69 27.44
CA ASN A 45 -12.45 -26.62 27.74
C ASN A 45 -12.00 -25.19 28.08
N GLU A 46 -11.11 -25.05 29.06
CA GLU A 46 -10.48 -23.78 29.47
C GLU A 46 -9.80 -23.05 28.30
N HIS A 47 -9.27 -23.78 27.31
CA HIS A 47 -8.57 -23.19 26.16
C HIS A 47 -9.47 -22.86 24.95
N TYR A 48 -10.78 -23.08 25.06
CA TYR A 48 -11.74 -22.81 23.99
C TYR A 48 -11.84 -21.32 23.65
N GLU A 49 -11.80 -20.45 24.66
CA GLU A 49 -11.82 -18.99 24.46
C GLU A 49 -10.59 -18.51 23.66
N HIS A 50 -9.41 -19.09 23.95
CA HIS A 50 -8.18 -18.78 23.24
C HIS A 50 -8.22 -19.29 21.79
N TYR A 51 -8.80 -20.47 21.56
CA TYR A 51 -9.02 -21.03 20.23
C TYR A 51 -9.97 -20.16 19.39
N ILE A 52 -11.11 -19.71 19.93
CA ILE A 52 -12.05 -18.80 19.26
C ILE A 52 -11.38 -17.47 18.94
N SER A 53 -10.67 -16.87 19.90
CA SER A 53 -9.93 -15.61 19.70
C SER A 53 -8.94 -15.70 18.54
N LEU A 54 -8.28 -16.85 18.38
CA LEU A 54 -7.39 -17.13 17.27
C LEU A 54 -8.13 -17.39 15.94
N LEU A 55 -9.26 -18.10 15.99
CA LEU A 55 -10.08 -18.50 14.82
C LEU A 55 -10.81 -17.31 14.20
N GLU A 56 -11.48 -16.50 15.03
CA GLU A 56 -12.09 -15.21 14.66
C GLU A 56 -11.01 -14.19 14.24
N GLY A 57 -9.77 -14.47 14.59
CA GLY A 57 -8.59 -13.70 14.27
C GLY A 57 -8.18 -12.84 15.46
N THR A 58 -6.88 -12.74 15.78
CA THR A 58 -5.95 -12.02 14.88
C THR A 58 -6.69 -11.45 13.68
N SER A 59 -7.63 -10.55 13.97
CA SER A 59 -8.20 -9.70 12.97
C SER A 59 -7.00 -9.15 12.24
N THR A 60 -7.09 -9.05 10.92
CA THR A 60 -6.16 -8.31 10.06
C THR A 60 -5.74 -6.95 10.65
N SER A 61 -6.48 -6.47 11.65
CA SER A 61 -6.08 -5.50 12.66
C SER A 61 -4.68 -5.68 13.27
N ASP A 62 -4.15 -6.85 13.65
CA ASP A 62 -2.86 -6.88 14.39
C ASP A 62 -1.63 -6.61 13.50
N VAL A 63 -1.67 -7.00 12.22
CA VAL A 63 -0.61 -6.64 11.25
C VAL A 63 -0.74 -5.16 10.84
N LEU A 64 -1.97 -4.62 10.81
CA LEU A 64 -2.23 -3.20 10.54
C LEU A 64 -2.04 -2.28 11.77
N LYS A 65 -2.21 -2.78 13.00
CA LYS A 65 -1.98 -2.08 14.28
C LYS A 65 -0.49 -1.81 14.51
N ASN A 66 0.37 -2.65 13.94
CA ASN A 66 1.81 -2.48 14.01
C ASN A 66 2.35 -1.41 13.05
N ILE A 67 1.54 -0.94 12.10
CA ILE A 67 1.90 0.21 11.27
C ILE A 67 1.56 1.47 12.09
N PRO A 68 2.56 2.28 12.49
CA PRO A 68 2.28 3.50 13.21
C PRO A 68 1.35 4.39 12.38
N LYS A 69 0.32 4.95 13.01
CA LYS A 69 -0.60 5.90 12.36
C LYS A 69 0.21 7.08 11.83
N GLN A 70 -0.12 7.53 10.62
CA GLN A 70 0.51 8.72 10.05
C GLN A 70 0.15 9.93 10.94
N PRO A 71 1.15 10.60 11.54
CA PRO A 71 0.93 11.80 12.33
C PRO A 71 0.46 12.94 11.41
N GLY A 72 -0.28 13.89 11.98
CA GLY A 72 -0.64 15.11 11.26
C GLY A 72 0.60 15.84 10.72
N LEU A 73 0.47 16.45 9.55
CA LEU A 73 1.55 17.23 8.94
C LEU A 73 1.78 18.53 9.72
N PHE A 74 3.01 19.03 9.73
CA PHE A 74 3.32 20.35 10.26
C PHE A 74 3.00 21.40 9.20
N VAL A 75 1.76 21.87 9.15
CA VAL A 75 1.31 22.69 8.02
C VAL A 75 2.01 24.07 8.00
N PHE A 76 2.31 24.67 9.17
CA PHE A 76 2.78 26.05 9.29
C PHE A 76 4.30 26.26 9.29
N SER A 77 5.11 25.20 9.24
CA SER A 77 6.57 25.29 9.40
C SER A 77 7.35 24.93 8.13
N GLU A 78 6.68 24.71 7.00
CA GLU A 78 7.28 24.09 5.82
C GLU A 78 7.67 25.05 4.70
N TYR A 79 7.44 26.36 4.86
CA TYR A 79 7.70 27.34 3.81
C TYR A 79 9.19 27.49 3.44
N ASP A 80 10.11 27.01 4.28
CA ASP A 80 11.56 27.06 4.07
C ASP A 80 12.11 25.92 3.20
N LYS A 81 11.26 24.96 2.79
CA LYS A 81 11.69 23.80 1.98
C LYS A 81 12.18 24.16 0.58
N VAL A 82 11.71 25.28 0.03
CA VAL A 82 11.98 25.69 -1.37
C VAL A 82 13.26 26.55 -1.48
N GLY A 83 13.87 26.89 -0.35
CA GLY A 83 15.06 27.74 -0.23
C GLY A 83 14.78 29.03 0.53
N ASN A 84 15.82 29.83 0.80
CA ASN A 84 15.68 31.12 1.49
C ASN A 84 14.92 32.12 0.60
N ILE A 85 13.59 32.12 0.69
CA ILE A 85 12.72 33.09 0.01
C ILE A 85 12.91 34.45 0.70
N PRO A 86 13.08 35.56 -0.04
CA PRO A 86 13.17 36.88 0.58
C PRO A 86 11.88 37.23 1.33
N ALA A 87 12.01 38.00 2.41
CA ALA A 87 10.89 38.33 3.29
C ALA A 87 9.75 39.06 2.56
N GLU A 88 10.09 39.93 1.61
CA GLU A 88 9.13 40.69 0.80
C GLU A 88 8.22 39.75 -0.02
N ASP A 89 8.80 38.78 -0.73
CA ASP A 89 8.04 37.81 -1.53
C ASP A 89 7.14 36.95 -0.64
N ILE A 90 7.61 36.55 0.55
CA ILE A 90 6.79 35.80 1.50
C ILE A 90 5.56 36.62 1.92
N GLU A 91 5.72 37.92 2.18
CA GLU A 91 4.59 38.80 2.53
C GLU A 91 3.61 38.96 1.37
N ILE A 92 4.11 39.12 0.13
CA ILE A 92 3.27 39.20 -1.07
C ILE A 92 2.47 37.91 -1.26
N ILE A 93 3.13 36.75 -1.12
CA ILE A 93 2.51 35.43 -1.23
C ILE A 93 1.45 35.24 -0.15
N LYS A 94 1.73 35.63 1.10
CA LYS A 94 0.76 35.52 2.21
C LYS A 94 -0.46 36.40 1.98
N LYS A 95 -0.25 37.67 1.62
CA LYS A 95 -1.35 38.62 1.34
C LYS A 95 -2.21 38.17 0.16
N THR A 96 -1.58 37.67 -0.91
CA THR A 96 -2.32 37.16 -2.07
C THR A 96 -3.09 35.89 -1.72
N ALA A 97 -2.50 34.98 -0.94
CA ALA A 97 -3.19 33.77 -0.47
C ALA A 97 -4.37 34.11 0.45
N GLU A 98 -4.21 35.05 1.39
CA GLU A 98 -5.29 35.55 2.25
C GLU A 98 -6.42 36.14 1.43
N PHE A 99 -6.11 37.02 0.48
CA PHE A 99 -7.10 37.61 -0.43
C PHE A 99 -7.88 36.54 -1.20
N VAL A 100 -7.18 35.52 -1.72
CA VAL A 100 -7.83 34.42 -2.45
C VAL A 100 -8.76 33.61 -1.53
N VAL A 101 -8.38 33.36 -0.28
CA VAL A 101 -9.23 32.61 0.67
C VAL A 101 -10.46 33.42 1.06
N VAL A 102 -10.31 34.71 1.38
CA VAL A 102 -11.43 35.61 1.70
C VAL A 102 -12.39 35.74 0.53
N GLN A 103 -11.86 35.93 -0.68
CA GLN A 103 -12.67 36.11 -1.90
C GLN A 103 -13.35 34.82 -2.37
N SER A 104 -12.77 33.66 -2.05
CA SER A 104 -13.33 32.33 -2.32
C SER A 104 -14.41 31.91 -1.31
N GLY A 105 -14.68 32.74 -0.30
CA GLY A 105 -15.42 32.37 0.91
C GLY A 105 -16.78 31.72 0.72
N GLU A 106 -17.54 32.00 -0.36
CA GLU A 106 -18.91 31.47 -0.48
C GLU A 106 -19.32 30.95 -1.88
N ASP A 107 -18.91 31.51 -3.02
CA ASP A 107 -19.57 31.17 -4.31
C ASP A 107 -18.67 30.85 -5.53
N LYS A 108 -17.35 31.01 -5.43
CA LYS A 108 -16.46 30.86 -6.61
C LYS A 108 -15.51 29.70 -6.43
N SER A 109 -15.52 28.78 -7.41
CA SER A 109 -14.51 27.73 -7.52
C SER A 109 -13.12 28.38 -7.54
N TYR A 110 -12.23 27.93 -6.64
CA TYR A 110 -10.85 28.40 -6.52
C TYR A 110 -10.14 28.50 -7.87
N ASP A 111 -10.37 27.52 -8.75
CA ASP A 111 -9.78 27.47 -10.09
C ASP A 111 -10.21 28.67 -10.96
N VAL A 112 -11.47 29.09 -10.88
CA VAL A 112 -12.00 30.23 -11.64
C VAL A 112 -11.41 31.55 -11.14
N LEU A 113 -11.22 31.68 -9.82
CA LEU A 113 -10.59 32.87 -9.24
C LEU A 113 -9.10 32.94 -9.58
N MET A 114 -8.41 31.81 -9.55
CA MET A 114 -7.00 31.73 -9.94
C MET A 114 -6.81 32.12 -11.41
N ASP A 115 -7.65 31.59 -12.30
CA ASP A 115 -7.61 31.94 -13.73
C ASP A 115 -7.92 33.44 -13.97
N GLN A 116 -8.86 34.02 -13.22
CA GLN A 116 -9.17 35.45 -13.29
C GLN A 116 -8.03 36.34 -12.81
N ILE A 117 -7.33 35.95 -11.75
CA ILE A 117 -6.19 36.70 -11.22
C ILE A 117 -5.00 36.56 -12.17
N LEU A 118 -4.73 35.36 -12.67
CA LEU A 118 -3.71 35.09 -13.69
C LEU A 118 -3.91 35.97 -14.93
N LEU A 119 -5.13 36.03 -15.47
CA LEU A 119 -5.45 36.84 -16.65
C LEU A 119 -5.23 38.34 -16.40
N ARG A 120 -5.54 38.84 -15.20
CA ARG A 120 -5.31 40.24 -14.82
C ARG A 120 -3.84 40.56 -14.61
N CYS A 121 -3.06 39.65 -14.05
CA CYS A 121 -1.63 39.81 -13.82
C CYS A 121 -0.83 39.71 -15.13
N GLU A 122 -1.22 38.80 -16.03
CA GLU A 122 -0.62 38.67 -17.36
C GLU A 122 -0.83 39.93 -18.20
N SER A 123 -1.99 40.59 -18.05
CA SER A 123 -2.28 41.87 -18.71
C SER A 123 -1.43 43.05 -18.19
N ARG A 124 -0.71 42.91 -17.08
CA ARG A 124 0.07 43.99 -16.44
C ARG A 124 1.58 43.84 -16.58
N GLU A 125 2.07 42.72 -17.12
CA GLU A 125 3.51 42.40 -17.22
C GLU A 125 4.26 42.46 -15.87
N ASP A 126 3.57 42.22 -14.75
CA ASP A 126 4.16 42.26 -13.42
C ASP A 126 4.89 40.94 -13.08
N ASP A 127 6.22 41.00 -12.97
CA ASP A 127 7.07 39.85 -12.61
C ASP A 127 6.82 39.32 -11.19
N THR A 128 6.26 40.16 -10.32
CA THR A 128 6.02 39.87 -8.89
C THR A 128 5.01 38.73 -8.68
N PHE A 129 4.04 38.55 -9.58
CA PHE A 129 2.98 37.55 -9.44
C PHE A 129 3.21 36.29 -10.29
N LYS A 130 4.41 36.11 -10.87
CA LYS A 130 4.77 34.90 -11.64
C LYS A 130 4.64 33.61 -10.84
N PHE A 131 4.67 33.67 -9.50
CA PHE A 131 4.46 32.51 -8.63
C PHE A 131 3.05 31.90 -8.70
N LEU A 132 2.07 32.59 -9.29
CA LEU A 132 0.73 32.05 -9.51
C LEU A 132 0.71 30.95 -10.58
N ASN A 133 1.71 30.90 -11.46
CA ASN A 133 1.86 29.85 -12.45
C ASN A 133 2.31 28.53 -11.82
N LYS A 134 1.69 27.41 -12.24
CA LYS A 134 2.03 26.05 -11.75
C LYS A 134 3.48 25.64 -12.00
N GLU A 135 4.11 26.24 -13.01
CA GLU A 135 5.51 25.98 -13.37
C GLU A 135 6.50 26.65 -12.41
N HIS A 136 6.06 27.65 -11.63
CA HIS A 136 6.94 28.41 -10.76
C HIS A 136 7.24 27.66 -9.45
N LYS A 137 8.49 27.74 -8.96
CA LYS A 137 8.91 27.06 -7.72
C LYS A 137 8.12 27.49 -6.49
N LEU A 138 7.86 28.80 -6.34
CA LEU A 138 7.07 29.40 -5.26
C LEU A 138 5.56 29.06 -5.32
N HIS A 139 5.09 28.44 -6.40
CA HIS A 139 3.67 28.07 -6.51
C HIS A 139 3.26 27.04 -5.45
N SER A 140 4.15 26.09 -5.15
CA SER A 140 3.92 25.10 -4.08
C SER A 140 3.71 25.80 -2.73
N THR A 141 4.58 26.75 -2.39
CA THR A 141 4.47 27.50 -1.13
C THR A 141 3.20 28.35 -1.07
N PHE A 142 2.79 28.94 -2.19
CA PHE A 142 1.54 29.67 -2.29
C PHE A 142 0.33 28.75 -2.03
N ILE A 143 0.28 27.57 -2.66
CA ILE A 143 -0.77 26.58 -2.41
C ILE A 143 -0.80 26.17 -0.93
N ASP A 144 0.37 25.98 -0.32
CA ASP A 144 0.47 25.63 1.10
C ASP A 144 -0.15 26.72 1.99
N PHE A 145 0.14 28.01 1.74
CA PHE A 145 -0.48 29.11 2.46
C PHE A 145 -2.00 29.18 2.24
N VAL A 146 -2.48 29.01 1.01
CA VAL A 146 -3.92 28.95 0.73
C VAL A 146 -4.59 27.82 1.53
N ASN A 147 -3.98 26.64 1.56
CA ASN A 147 -4.51 25.49 2.30
C ASN A 147 -4.49 25.74 3.82
N GLN A 148 -3.45 26.39 4.34
CA GLN A 148 -3.36 26.82 5.74
C GLN A 148 -4.49 27.79 6.10
N TYR A 149 -4.70 28.83 5.29
CA TYR A 149 -5.76 29.81 5.54
C TYR A 149 -7.15 29.18 5.43
N LYS A 150 -7.37 28.27 4.46
CA LYS A 150 -8.60 27.46 4.39
C LYS A 150 -8.80 26.59 5.62
N GLN A 151 -7.73 26.02 6.19
CA GLN A 151 -7.82 25.26 7.44
C GLN A 151 -8.23 26.17 8.61
N ILE A 152 -7.63 27.35 8.74
CA ILE A 152 -7.98 28.33 9.78
C ILE A 152 -9.45 28.76 9.66
N GLN A 153 -9.92 29.06 8.43
CA GLN A 153 -11.31 29.44 8.19
C GLN A 153 -12.30 28.33 8.55
N ARG A 154 -11.94 27.06 8.33
CA ARG A 154 -12.75 25.89 8.72
C ARG A 154 -12.67 25.59 10.22
N SER A 155 -11.50 25.81 10.82
CA SER A 155 -11.27 25.59 12.25
C SER A 155 -11.66 26.84 13.03
N GLU A 156 -12.96 27.13 13.12
CA GLU A 156 -13.48 28.14 14.06
C GLU A 156 -13.11 27.81 15.53
N LYS A 157 -12.69 26.58 15.80
CA LYS A 157 -12.24 26.12 17.11
C LYS A 157 -10.76 25.78 17.03
N ILE A 158 -9.90 26.74 17.39
CA ILE A 158 -8.54 26.45 17.81
C ILE A 158 -8.68 25.55 19.05
N GLU A 159 -8.47 24.24 18.88
CA GLU A 159 -8.43 23.33 20.01
C GLU A 159 -7.44 23.88 21.04
N LYS A 160 -7.87 23.97 22.30
CA LYS A 160 -7.06 24.50 23.40
C LYS A 160 -5.70 23.81 23.42
N LEU A 161 -4.67 24.58 23.79
CA LEU A 161 -3.31 24.09 23.90
C LEU A 161 -3.29 22.78 24.69
N ASP A 162 -2.88 21.72 24.01
CA ASP A 162 -2.83 20.36 24.57
C ASP A 162 -1.95 20.35 25.84
N SER A 163 -2.27 19.48 26.79
CA SER A 163 -1.38 19.23 27.93
C SER A 163 0.02 18.83 27.43
N TRP A 164 1.06 19.13 28.21
CA TRP A 164 2.44 18.71 27.92
C TRP A 164 2.52 17.21 27.61
N GLN A 165 1.73 16.38 28.30
CA GLN A 165 1.63 14.94 28.08
C GLN A 165 1.09 14.61 26.68
N GLY A 166 0.11 15.37 26.19
CA GLY A 166 -0.43 15.24 24.83
C GLY A 166 0.59 15.63 23.77
N ILE A 167 1.36 16.70 24.00
CA ILE A 167 2.49 17.08 23.14
C ILE A 167 3.55 15.98 23.09
N LEU A 168 3.94 15.44 24.26
CA LEU A 168 4.92 14.38 24.34
C LEU A 168 4.45 13.12 23.59
N THR A 169 3.20 12.72 23.80
CA THR A 169 2.60 11.56 23.14
C THR A 169 2.59 11.73 21.61
N ARG A 170 2.14 12.89 21.11
CA ARG A 170 2.15 13.20 19.66
C ARG A 170 3.56 13.22 19.08
N SER A 171 4.52 13.77 19.82
CA SER A 171 5.92 13.79 19.38
C SER A 171 6.52 12.38 19.30
N PHE A 172 6.19 11.53 20.27
CA PHE A 172 6.61 10.13 20.30
C PHE A 172 6.00 9.31 19.17
N GLU A 173 4.69 9.44 18.92
CA GLU A 173 4.01 8.81 17.79
C GLU A 173 4.63 9.23 16.45
N ARG A 174 4.92 10.52 16.29
CA ARG A 174 5.59 11.05 15.10
C ARG A 174 7.00 10.48 14.93
N ALA A 175 7.78 10.39 16.01
CA ALA A 175 9.12 9.78 15.98
C ALA A 175 9.05 8.30 15.55
N LYS A 176 8.11 7.53 16.12
CA LYS A 176 7.85 6.13 15.76
C LYS A 176 7.51 5.99 14.26
N TYR A 177 6.67 6.88 13.73
CA TYR A 177 6.32 6.90 12.31
C TYR A 177 7.52 7.25 11.40
N ASN A 178 8.32 8.24 11.79
CA ASN A 178 9.53 8.62 11.04
C ASN A 178 10.53 7.46 10.98
N GLU A 179 10.68 6.71 12.07
CA GLU A 179 11.52 5.52 12.09
C GLU A 179 10.98 4.44 11.13
N TYR A 180 9.66 4.21 11.15
CA TYR A 180 9.01 3.27 10.23
C TYR A 180 9.23 3.64 8.75
N ILE A 181 9.07 4.92 8.37
CA ILE A 181 9.39 5.38 7.00
C ILE A 181 10.85 5.12 6.67
N LYS A 182 11.77 5.41 7.60
CA LYS A 182 13.20 5.16 7.41
C LYS A 182 13.51 3.67 7.20
N GLN A 183 12.77 2.78 7.86
CA GLN A 183 12.90 1.33 7.64
C GLN A 183 12.33 0.92 6.28
N MET A 184 11.17 1.44 5.89
CA MET A 184 10.55 1.13 4.59
C MET A 184 11.39 1.63 3.40
N THR A 185 11.92 2.86 3.47
CA THR A 185 12.83 3.40 2.44
C THR A 185 14.09 2.54 2.30
N LYS A 186 14.68 2.07 3.42
CA LYS A 186 15.80 1.12 3.39
C LYS A 186 15.42 -0.22 2.75
N LYS A 187 14.26 -0.80 3.09
CA LYS A 187 13.76 -2.04 2.48
C LYS A 187 13.55 -1.88 0.98
N ASN A 188 12.90 -0.79 0.56
CA ASN A 188 12.67 -0.46 -0.85
C ASN A 188 13.98 -0.24 -1.61
N ALA A 189 14.95 0.44 -1.00
CA ALA A 189 16.28 0.62 -1.61
C ALA A 189 17.02 -0.72 -1.78
N LYS A 190 16.94 -1.64 -0.81
CA LYS A 190 17.49 -3.00 -0.94
C LYS A 190 16.80 -3.78 -2.06
N LEU A 191 15.47 -3.71 -2.12
CA LEU A 191 14.68 -4.34 -3.17
C LEU A 191 15.04 -3.79 -4.56
N GLY A 192 15.19 -2.47 -4.70
CA GLY A 192 15.65 -1.82 -5.92
C GLY A 192 17.04 -2.29 -6.35
N LYS A 193 17.98 -2.45 -5.41
CA LYS A 193 19.30 -3.04 -5.72
C LYS A 193 19.18 -4.49 -6.19
N PHE A 194 18.35 -5.28 -5.52
CA PHE A 194 18.11 -6.67 -5.92
C PHE A 194 17.53 -6.77 -7.34
N TYR A 195 16.56 -5.91 -7.69
CA TYR A 195 16.04 -5.85 -9.05
C TYR A 195 17.09 -5.43 -10.07
N LYS A 196 17.95 -4.46 -9.75
CA LYS A 196 19.07 -4.08 -10.64
C LYS A 196 20.01 -5.25 -10.90
N VAL A 197 20.41 -5.98 -9.85
CA VAL A 197 21.27 -7.17 -9.99
C VAL A 197 20.58 -8.25 -10.84
N ARG A 198 19.31 -8.53 -10.58
CA ARG A 198 18.52 -9.49 -11.37
C ARG A 198 18.44 -9.07 -12.84
N PHE A 199 18.14 -7.79 -13.09
CA PHE A 199 18.06 -7.23 -14.44
C PHE A 199 19.38 -7.40 -15.20
N THR A 200 20.52 -7.14 -14.56
CA THR A 200 21.85 -7.33 -15.19
C THR A 200 22.25 -8.79 -15.36
N ALA A 201 21.70 -9.71 -14.55
CA ALA A 201 22.00 -11.13 -14.63
C ALA A 201 21.19 -11.87 -15.71
N ILE A 202 20.15 -11.25 -16.25
CA ILE A 202 19.36 -11.81 -17.36
C ILE A 202 20.18 -11.70 -18.64
N ASP A 203 20.26 -12.80 -19.38
CA ASP A 203 20.86 -12.83 -20.71
C ASP A 203 19.85 -12.27 -21.74
N TRP A 204 19.93 -10.97 -21.97
CA TRP A 204 19.05 -10.24 -22.90
C TRP A 204 19.24 -10.64 -24.37
N SER A 205 20.25 -11.45 -24.70
CA SER A 205 20.42 -11.98 -26.07
C SER A 205 19.48 -13.15 -26.38
N LYS A 206 18.92 -13.80 -25.35
CA LYS A 206 18.02 -14.95 -25.48
C LYS A 206 16.56 -14.52 -25.47
N PHE A 207 16.09 -13.97 -26.59
CA PHE A 207 14.67 -13.66 -26.77
C PHE A 207 14.07 -14.41 -27.97
N HIS A 208 12.79 -14.72 -27.86
CA HIS A 208 11.98 -15.24 -28.95
C HIS A 208 10.99 -14.14 -29.35
N LYS A 209 11.20 -13.54 -30.52
CA LYS A 209 10.26 -12.55 -31.06
C LYS A 209 9.01 -13.28 -31.53
N ILE A 210 7.84 -12.88 -31.04
CA ILE A 210 6.55 -13.47 -31.43
C ILE A 210 5.95 -12.67 -32.58
N THR A 211 5.75 -11.36 -32.39
CA THR A 211 5.15 -10.48 -33.40
C THR A 211 5.74 -9.09 -33.26
N GLU A 212 6.02 -8.43 -34.39
CA GLU A 212 6.37 -7.01 -34.42
C GLU A 212 5.10 -6.21 -34.67
N GLN A 213 4.63 -5.49 -33.64
CA GLN A 213 3.45 -4.64 -33.76
C GLN A 213 3.89 -3.26 -34.26
N PRO A 214 3.29 -2.74 -35.36
CA PRO A 214 3.54 -1.37 -35.77
C PRO A 214 3.10 -0.43 -34.65
N CYS A 215 4.01 0.46 -34.24
CA CYS A 215 3.77 1.40 -33.16
C CYS A 215 2.87 2.54 -33.69
N GLU A 216 1.60 2.25 -33.90
CA GLU A 216 0.58 3.28 -34.07
C GLU A 216 0.49 4.03 -32.75
N LYS A 217 0.89 5.31 -32.75
CA LYS A 217 0.93 6.19 -31.58
C LYS A 217 -0.47 6.58 -31.10
N THR A 218 -1.42 5.64 -31.07
CA THR A 218 -2.77 5.91 -30.62
C THR A 218 -2.88 5.55 -29.14
N ASN A 219 -3.05 6.59 -28.33
CA ASN A 219 -3.29 6.58 -26.88
C ASN A 219 -2.08 6.14 -26.03
N ILE A 220 -1.18 7.11 -25.78
CA ILE A 220 -0.15 7.01 -24.74
C ILE A 220 -0.89 6.87 -23.40
N LEU A 221 -0.82 5.68 -22.77
CA LEU A 221 -1.37 5.50 -21.44
C LEU A 221 -0.53 6.26 -20.41
N ASP A 222 -1.17 7.03 -19.53
CA ASP A 222 -0.49 7.59 -18.36
C ASP A 222 -0.38 6.54 -17.25
N PHE A 223 0.81 5.93 -17.17
CA PHE A 223 1.13 4.95 -16.13
C PHE A 223 1.09 5.55 -14.72
N SER A 224 1.22 6.87 -14.58
CA SER A 224 1.12 7.57 -13.29
C SER A 224 -0.29 7.44 -12.73
N GLU A 225 -1.30 7.59 -13.57
CA GLU A 225 -2.71 7.43 -13.19
C GLU A 225 -3.07 5.96 -12.95
N LEU A 226 -2.62 5.06 -13.84
CA LEU A 226 -2.88 3.62 -13.71
C LEU A 226 -2.32 3.05 -12.40
N SER A 227 -1.15 3.50 -11.97
CA SER A 227 -0.52 3.03 -10.72
C SER A 227 -1.34 3.37 -9.46
N ARG A 228 -2.24 4.36 -9.55
CA ARG A 228 -3.12 4.78 -8.44
C ARG A 228 -4.41 3.98 -8.38
N LEU A 229 -4.77 3.28 -9.46
CA LEU A 229 -6.01 2.51 -9.55
C LEU A 229 -5.87 1.15 -8.89
N LYS A 230 -6.90 0.72 -8.18
CA LYS A 230 -6.98 -0.66 -7.67
C LYS A 230 -7.45 -1.56 -8.80
N ILE A 231 -6.87 -2.76 -8.90
CA ILE A 231 -7.20 -3.75 -9.94
C ILE A 231 -8.69 -4.18 -9.87
N THR A 232 -9.34 -3.99 -8.73
CA THR A 232 -10.77 -4.28 -8.51
C THR A 232 -11.71 -3.21 -9.05
N ASP A 233 -11.20 -2.03 -9.41
CA ASP A 233 -12.03 -0.94 -9.91
C ASP A 233 -12.35 -1.23 -11.38
N ASN A 234 -13.55 -1.76 -11.65
CA ASN A 234 -14.08 -2.05 -12.99
C ASN A 234 -14.32 -0.77 -13.81
N LYS A 235 -13.25 -0.04 -14.12
CA LYS A 235 -13.30 1.12 -15.02
C LYS A 235 -13.21 0.63 -16.47
N PRO A 236 -13.98 1.23 -17.39
CA PRO A 236 -14.04 0.80 -18.80
C PRO A 236 -12.68 0.87 -19.50
N ILE A 237 -11.79 1.77 -19.07
CA ILE A 237 -10.43 1.94 -19.61
C ILE A 237 -9.55 0.71 -19.34
N ILE A 238 -9.65 0.11 -18.14
CA ILE A 238 -8.90 -1.10 -17.78
C ILE A 238 -9.45 -2.28 -18.57
N ASN A 239 -10.78 -2.44 -18.61
CA ASN A 239 -11.42 -3.55 -19.30
C ASN A 239 -11.19 -3.50 -20.82
N ALA A 240 -11.25 -2.33 -21.46
CA ALA A 240 -11.01 -2.18 -22.90
C ALA A 240 -9.57 -2.51 -23.32
N PHE A 241 -8.60 -2.42 -22.41
CA PHE A 241 -7.20 -2.75 -22.69
C PHE A 241 -6.91 -4.23 -22.48
N PHE A 242 -7.42 -4.83 -21.41
CA PHE A 242 -7.17 -6.25 -21.10
C PHE A 242 -8.09 -7.22 -21.87
N SER A 243 -9.24 -6.79 -22.37
CA SER A 243 -10.14 -7.63 -23.19
C SER A 243 -9.61 -7.90 -24.60
N LYS A 244 -8.81 -7.01 -25.18
CA LYS A 244 -8.22 -7.21 -26.53
C LYS A 244 -7.20 -8.36 -26.60
N ALA A 245 -6.69 -8.83 -25.46
CA ALA A 245 -5.74 -9.94 -25.42
C ALA A 245 -6.39 -11.33 -25.51
N SER A 246 -7.70 -11.46 -25.27
CA SER A 246 -8.39 -12.77 -25.34
C SER A 246 -8.77 -13.19 -26.76
N ASP A 247 -8.84 -12.25 -27.70
CA ASP A 247 -9.38 -12.52 -29.04
C ASP A 247 -8.35 -13.13 -30.01
N ASN A 248 -7.07 -13.23 -29.61
CA ASN A 248 -5.98 -13.81 -30.42
C ASN A 248 -5.47 -15.18 -29.92
N VAL A 249 -6.17 -15.83 -28.98
CA VAL A 249 -5.86 -17.20 -28.55
C VAL A 249 -7.08 -18.10 -28.68
N THR A 250 -7.58 -18.25 -29.90
CA THR A 250 -8.39 -19.41 -30.29
C THR A 250 -8.23 -19.63 -31.79
N GLU A 251 -7.41 -20.59 -32.18
CA GLU A 251 -7.67 -21.58 -33.26
C GLU A 251 -6.40 -22.37 -33.60
N SER A 252 -5.79 -23.04 -32.62
CA SER A 252 -5.00 -24.26 -32.85
C SER A 252 -4.89 -25.02 -31.53
N GLU A 253 -5.16 -26.32 -31.55
CA GLU A 253 -4.97 -27.28 -30.44
C GLU A 253 -6.10 -27.42 -29.40
N ALA A 254 -7.33 -27.59 -29.89
CA ALA A 254 -8.37 -28.32 -29.16
C ALA A 254 -8.49 -29.76 -29.68
N ASN A 255 -7.43 -30.59 -29.55
CA ASN A 255 -7.63 -32.05 -29.53
C ASN A 255 -6.45 -32.82 -28.91
N SER A 256 -6.51 -33.07 -27.60
CA SER A 256 -5.99 -34.30 -26.99
C SER A 256 -6.44 -34.40 -25.53
N GLN A 257 -7.59 -35.03 -25.32
CA GLN A 257 -7.97 -35.49 -23.99
C GLN A 257 -7.02 -36.60 -23.53
N THR A 258 -6.00 -36.26 -22.74
CA THR A 258 -5.28 -37.23 -21.93
C THR A 258 -5.71 -37.11 -20.47
N LYS A 259 -6.46 -38.12 -20.00
CA LYS A 259 -6.87 -38.31 -18.61
C LYS A 259 -5.62 -38.34 -17.71
N LYS A 260 -5.34 -37.25 -17.00
CA LYS A 260 -4.26 -37.20 -15.98
C LYS A 260 -4.68 -38.01 -14.75
N ARG A 261 -4.20 -39.25 -14.65
CA ARG A 261 -4.20 -40.04 -13.41
C ARG A 261 -3.43 -39.25 -12.33
N LYS A 262 -4.12 -38.84 -11.26
CA LYS A 262 -3.50 -38.23 -10.08
C LYS A 262 -2.49 -39.22 -9.47
N LYS A 263 -1.19 -38.96 -9.62
CA LYS A 263 -0.14 -39.72 -8.92
C LYS A 263 -0.23 -39.36 -7.43
N LYS A 264 -0.47 -40.36 -6.57
CA LYS A 264 -0.40 -40.24 -5.12
C LYS A 264 1.00 -39.74 -4.73
N PHE A 265 1.06 -38.56 -4.12
CA PHE A 265 2.28 -38.00 -3.57
C PHE A 265 2.46 -38.59 -2.17
N ILE A 266 3.48 -39.44 -1.97
CA ILE A 266 3.83 -39.98 -0.66
C ILE A 266 4.83 -39.00 -0.05
N VAL A 267 4.39 -38.25 0.97
CA VAL A 267 5.26 -37.40 1.77
C VAL A 267 5.99 -38.30 2.77
N LYS A 268 7.32 -38.26 2.75
CA LYS A 268 8.19 -38.97 3.71
C LYS A 268 8.58 -38.01 4.83
N GLU A 269 8.77 -38.54 6.04
CA GLU A 269 9.24 -37.77 7.21
C GLU A 269 10.64 -37.17 6.96
N ALA A 270 10.92 -36.05 7.63
CA ALA A 270 12.16 -35.31 7.47
C ALA A 270 13.37 -36.18 7.88
N GLY A 271 14.19 -36.60 6.90
CA GLY A 271 15.44 -37.34 7.13
C GLY A 271 15.73 -38.49 6.16
N GLU A 272 14.76 -38.96 5.36
CA GLU A 272 15.01 -40.06 4.41
C GLU A 272 15.60 -39.57 3.07
N THR A 273 16.91 -39.76 2.84
CA THR A 273 17.56 -39.50 1.53
C THR A 273 17.48 -40.70 0.57
N ARG A 274 17.24 -40.42 -0.71
CA ARG A 274 17.18 -41.38 -1.85
C ARG A 274 18.56 -41.88 -2.30
N LEU A 275 19.27 -42.65 -1.46
CA LEU A 275 20.47 -43.37 -1.91
C LEU A 275 20.17 -44.86 -2.04
N GLN A 276 19.86 -45.28 -3.27
CA GLN A 276 19.82 -46.70 -3.62
C GLN A 276 21.25 -47.24 -3.64
N LYS A 277 21.66 -47.96 -2.59
CA LYS A 277 22.83 -48.84 -2.65
C LYS A 277 22.54 -49.93 -3.69
N LYS A 278 23.20 -49.86 -4.85
CA LYS A 278 23.30 -50.99 -5.78
C LYS A 278 23.93 -52.17 -5.02
N LYS A 279 23.14 -53.19 -4.69
CA LYS A 279 23.68 -54.48 -4.24
C LYS A 279 24.37 -55.12 -5.45
N MET A 280 25.70 -55.21 -5.40
CA MET A 280 26.43 -56.14 -6.27
C MET A 280 25.99 -57.56 -5.91
N LYS A 281 25.51 -58.32 -6.89
CA LYS A 281 25.32 -59.77 -6.75
C LYS A 281 26.68 -60.44 -6.87
N LYS A 282 27.00 -61.31 -5.91
CA LYS A 282 27.88 -62.47 -6.13
C LYS A 282 27.00 -63.61 -6.63
#